data_AF-F1Z669-F1
#
_entry.id   AF-F1Z669-F1
#
_cell.length_a   1.000
_cell.length_b   1.000
_cell.length_c   1.000
_cell.angle_alpha   90.00
_cell.angle_beta   90.00
_cell.angle_gamma   90.00
#
_symmetry.space_group_name_H-M   'P 1'
#
loop_
_entity.id
_entity.type
_entity.pdbx_description
1 polymer ?
#
loop_
_entity_poly.entity_id
_entity_poly.type
_entity_poly.pdbx_seq_one_letter_code
_entity_poly.pdbx_strand_id
1 'polypeptide(L)'
;MTDDGARPARDIHLLTTEGVLVDLISGREILVSGKGSFSLPTDDSRAVLGWYRDNGGRWAANQRADDIEAIIDAVATPPPALEEAANVGTVATKRSLKLVRMVAHRFAGLHVHG
;
A
#
# COMPACT_ATOMS: atom_id res chain seq x y z
N MET A 1 27.66 -8.14 13.07
CA MET A 1 27.61 -8.30 11.60
C MET A 1 26.52 -9.31 11.35
N THR A 2 25.28 -8.84 11.33
CA THR A 2 24.09 -9.67 11.18
C THR A 2 23.41 -9.14 9.94
N ASP A 3 23.68 -9.81 8.83
CA ASP A 3 22.87 -9.73 7.62
C ASP A 3 21.57 -10.45 7.98
N ASP A 4 20.66 -9.73 8.65
CA ASP A 4 19.29 -10.18 8.82
C ASP A 4 18.70 -10.26 7.41
N GLY A 5 18.00 -11.34 7.08
CA GLY A 5 17.50 -11.64 5.73
C GLY A 5 16.40 -10.70 5.25
N ALA A 6 16.57 -9.40 5.47
CA ALA A 6 15.68 -8.32 5.13
C ALA A 6 15.56 -8.25 3.60
N ARG A 7 14.42 -8.74 3.13
CA ARG A 7 14.00 -8.59 1.74
C ARG A 7 14.11 -7.13 1.31
N PRO A 8 14.61 -6.84 0.09
CA PRO A 8 14.68 -5.48 -0.42
C PRO A 8 13.28 -4.84 -0.48
N ALA A 9 13.22 -3.55 -0.15
CA ALA A 9 12.01 -2.74 -0.26
C ALA A 9 11.45 -2.80 -1.69
N ARG A 10 10.12 -2.89 -1.81
CA ARG A 10 9.42 -3.02 -3.10
C ARG A 10 8.83 -1.70 -3.52
N ASP A 11 8.87 -1.43 -4.82
CA ASP A 11 8.14 -0.32 -5.40
C ASP A 11 6.63 -0.46 -5.23
N ILE A 12 5.99 0.61 -4.76
CA ILE A 12 4.54 0.68 -4.53
C ILE A 12 3.72 0.39 -5.80
N HIS A 13 4.25 0.71 -6.98
CA HIS A 13 3.57 0.44 -8.26
C HIS A 13 3.55 -1.05 -8.64
N LEU A 14 4.31 -1.89 -7.93
CA LEU A 14 4.32 -3.35 -8.09
C LEU A 14 3.46 -4.06 -7.03
N LEU A 15 2.85 -3.30 -6.11
CA LEU A 15 2.06 -3.82 -5.01
C LEU A 15 0.56 -3.61 -5.28
N THR A 16 -0.23 -4.62 -4.91
CA THR A 16 -1.66 -4.40 -4.68
C THR A 16 -1.85 -3.60 -3.40
N THR A 17 -3.03 -3.01 -3.18
CA THR A 17 -3.37 -2.38 -1.91
C THR A 17 -3.13 -3.33 -0.73
N GLU A 18 -3.52 -4.60 -0.86
CA GLU A 18 -3.28 -5.60 0.18
C GLU A 18 -1.79 -5.84 0.42
N GLY A 19 -0.97 -5.91 -0.64
CA GLY A 19 0.48 -6.02 -0.51
C GLY A 19 1.10 -4.83 0.22
N VAL A 20 0.63 -3.60 -0.07
CA VAL A 20 1.06 -2.39 0.65
C VAL A 20 0.70 -2.48 2.13
N LEU A 21 -0.54 -2.85 2.46
CA LEU A 21 -0.99 -2.96 3.84
C LEU A 21 -0.17 -4.01 4.61
N VAL A 22 0.01 -5.19 4.02
CA VAL A 22 0.79 -6.30 4.60
C VAL A 22 2.24 -5.87 4.88
N ASP A 23 2.89 -5.19 3.94
CA ASP A 23 4.27 -4.71 4.12
C ASP A 23 4.36 -3.64 5.21
N LEU A 24 3.49 -2.62 5.18
CA LEU A 24 3.53 -1.54 6.17
C LEU A 24 3.18 -2.00 7.59
N ILE A 25 2.15 -2.84 7.77
CA ILE A 25 1.76 -3.38 9.09
C ILE A 25 2.88 -4.25 9.66
N SER A 26 3.57 -5.00 8.81
CA SER A 26 4.71 -5.84 9.22
C SER A 26 5.99 -5.06 9.51
N GLY A 27 5.98 -3.72 9.35
CA GLY A 27 7.15 -2.87 9.56
C GLY A 27 8.14 -2.88 8.40
N ARG A 28 7.76 -3.38 7.22
CA ARG A 28 8.60 -3.35 6.02
C ARG A 28 8.46 -2.02 5.29
N GLU A 29 9.57 -1.54 4.73
CA GLU A 29 9.57 -0.33 3.92
C GLU A 29 9.06 -0.62 2.50
N ILE A 30 8.34 0.35 1.93
CA ILE A 30 7.97 0.38 0.52
C ILE A 30 8.65 1.55 -0.17
N LEU A 31 8.98 1.40 -1.45
CA LEU A 31 9.53 2.49 -2.26
C LEU A 31 8.39 3.26 -2.93
N VAL A 32 8.35 4.57 -2.69
CA VAL A 32 7.41 5.49 -3.33
C VAL A 32 8.16 6.23 -4.43
N SER A 33 7.74 6.01 -5.67
CA SER A 33 8.41 6.57 -6.84
C SER A 33 8.56 8.10 -6.72
N GLY A 34 9.81 8.57 -6.79
CA GLY A 34 10.15 9.99 -6.69
C GLY A 34 10.14 10.58 -5.27
N LYS A 35 9.86 9.80 -4.22
CA LYS A 35 9.82 10.27 -2.82
C LYS A 35 10.74 9.51 -1.85
N GLY A 36 11.23 8.34 -2.23
CA GLY A 36 12.12 7.51 -1.39
C GLY A 36 11.39 6.37 -0.70
N SER A 37 12.00 5.77 0.32
CA SER A 37 11.34 4.73 1.12
C SER A 37 10.32 5.34 2.08
N PHE A 38 9.25 4.59 2.33
CA PHE A 38 8.19 4.93 3.27
C PHE A 38 7.94 3.74 4.18
N SER A 39 7.85 4.01 5.48
CA SER A 39 7.58 3.02 6.53
C SER A 39 6.76 3.64 7.65
N LEU A 40 6.11 2.80 8.45
CA LEU A 40 5.41 3.22 9.65
C LEU A 40 6.37 3.08 10.85
N PRO A 41 6.76 4.20 11.50
CA PRO A 41 7.86 4.19 12.46
C PRO A 41 7.49 3.61 13.83
N THR A 42 6.20 3.53 14.16
CA THR A 42 5.72 3.06 15.46
C THR A 42 4.80 1.86 15.35
N ASP A 43 4.85 1.00 16.34
CA ASP A 43 3.95 -0.15 16.50
C ASP A 43 2.50 0.30 16.55
N ASP A 44 2.21 1.41 17.25
CA ASP A 44 0.88 2.02 17.30
C ASP A 44 0.36 2.36 15.91
N SER A 45 1.19 2.99 15.06
CA SER A 45 0.78 3.34 13.69
C SER A 45 0.44 2.09 12.87
N ARG A 46 1.21 1.02 13.07
CA ARG A 46 1.02 -0.28 12.41
C ARG A 46 -0.23 -0.99 12.93
N ALA A 47 -0.52 -0.91 14.23
CA ALA A 47 -1.71 -1.46 14.86
C ALA A 47 -2.98 -0.74 14.38
N VAL A 48 -2.97 0.59 14.31
CA VAL A 48 -4.07 1.38 13.75
C VAL A 48 -4.33 0.98 12.29
N LEU A 49 -3.27 0.87 11.48
CA LEU A 49 -3.43 0.45 10.08
C LEU A 49 -3.97 -0.98 9.96
N GLY A 50 -3.54 -1.89 10.85
CA GLY A 50 -4.06 -3.26 10.96
C GLY A 50 -5.55 -3.29 11.25
N TRP A 51 -6.02 -2.48 12.21
CA TRP A 51 -7.44 -2.35 12.51
C TRP A 51 -8.23 -1.90 11.26
N TYR A 52 -7.74 -0.91 10.53
CA TYR A 52 -8.39 -0.45 9.30
C TYR A 52 -8.39 -1.50 8.20
N ARG A 53 -7.33 -2.30 8.04
CA ARG A 53 -7.31 -3.41 7.08
C ARG A 53 -8.45 -4.39 7.36
N ASP A 54 -8.62 -4.78 8.62
CA ASP A 54 -9.65 -5.75 9.02
C ASP A 54 -11.07 -5.13 9.00
N ASN A 55 -11.15 -3.79 9.07
CA ASN A 55 -12.39 -3.01 9.06
C ASN A 55 -12.52 -2.14 7.80
N GLY A 56 -12.30 -2.72 6.61
CA GLY A 56 -12.31 -2.00 5.32
C GLY A 56 -13.50 -1.07 5.06
N GLY A 57 -14.69 -1.42 5.56
CA GLY A 57 -15.89 -0.56 5.46
C GLY A 57 -15.79 0.78 6.21
N ARG A 58 -14.83 0.91 7.14
CA ARG A 58 -14.62 2.10 7.97
C ARG A 58 -13.78 3.17 7.30
N TRP A 59 -13.07 2.86 6.22
CA TRP A 59 -12.22 3.82 5.50
C TRP A 59 -12.99 5.01 4.93
N ALA A 60 -14.22 4.77 4.48
CA ALA A 60 -15.08 5.79 3.86
C ALA A 60 -16.27 6.19 4.74
N ALA A 61 -16.38 5.61 5.94
CA ALA A 61 -17.49 5.86 6.85
C ALA A 61 -17.21 7.05 7.78
N ASN A 62 -18.27 7.61 8.36
CA ASN A 62 -18.12 8.59 9.43
C ASN A 62 -17.49 7.94 10.67
N GLN A 63 -16.64 8.71 11.35
CA GLN A 63 -16.03 8.31 12.63
C GLN A 63 -17.12 8.11 13.68
N ARG A 64 -17.06 7.00 14.41
CA ARG A 64 -17.94 6.70 15.55
C ARG A 64 -17.12 6.57 16.82
N ALA A 65 -17.70 6.93 17.96
CA ALA A 65 -17.05 6.77 19.26
C ALA A 65 -16.61 5.32 19.52
N ASP A 66 -17.46 4.34 19.18
CA ASP A 66 -17.14 2.91 19.30
C ASP A 66 -15.89 2.50 18.51
N ASP A 67 -15.63 3.15 17.36
CA ASP A 67 -14.46 2.86 16.53
C ASP A 67 -13.18 3.40 17.17
N ILE A 68 -13.27 4.49 17.95
CA ILE A 68 -12.13 5.07 18.68
C ILE A 68 -11.67 4.11 19.77
N GLU A 69 -12.59 3.61 20.59
CA GLU A 69 -12.27 2.64 21.66
C GLU A 69 -11.66 1.36 21.07
N ALA A 70 -12.24 0.85 19.97
CA ALA A 70 -11.70 -0.33 19.30
C ALA A 70 -10.28 -0.12 18.72
N ILE A 71 -9.97 1.10 18.26
CA ILE A 71 -8.61 1.45 17.81
C ILE A 71 -7.65 1.54 19.00
N ILE A 72 -8.08 2.10 20.13
CA ILE A 72 -7.28 2.16 21.37
C ILE A 72 -6.93 0.73 21.82
N ASP A 73 -7.92 -0.16 21.84
CA ASP A 73 -7.71 -1.57 22.17
C ASP A 73 -6.76 -2.27 21.18
N ALA A 74 -6.85 -1.93 19.89
CA ALA A 74 -5.95 -2.45 18.87
C ALA A 74 -4.50 -2.00 19.11
N VAL A 75 -4.28 -0.75 19.51
CA VAL A 75 -2.95 -0.22 19.85
C VAL A 75 -2.36 -0.89 21.09
N ALA A 76 -3.19 -1.34 22.04
CA ALA A 76 -2.74 -2.10 23.19
C ALA A 76 -2.20 -3.50 22.83
N THR A 77 -2.40 -3.96 21.59
CA THR A 77 -1.89 -5.24 21.07
C THR A 77 -0.77 -4.99 20.05
N PRO A 78 0.43 -5.56 20.22
CA PRO A 78 1.50 -5.38 19.26
C PRO A 78 1.09 -5.95 17.88
N PRO A 79 1.34 -5.21 16.78
CA PRO A 79 0.92 -5.62 15.45
C PRO A 79 1.66 -6.88 14.99
N PRO A 80 0.97 -7.87 14.40
CA PRO A 80 1.58 -9.12 13.99
C PRO A 80 2.53 -8.91 12.80
N ALA A 81 3.61 -9.69 12.75
CA ALA A 81 4.35 -9.90 11.51
C ALA A 81 3.46 -10.74 10.58
N LEU A 82 3.02 -10.16 9.47
CA LEU A 82 2.15 -10.84 8.52
C LEU A 82 2.99 -11.60 7.51
N GLU A 83 2.52 -12.80 7.19
CA GLU A 83 3.07 -13.63 6.12
C GLU A 83 3.17 -12.82 4.82
N GLU A 84 4.26 -13.04 4.11
CA GLU A 84 4.61 -12.24 2.96
C GLU A 84 3.50 -12.35 1.90
N ALA A 85 2.89 -11.21 1.56
CA ALA A 85 2.02 -11.16 0.41
C ALA A 85 2.87 -11.54 -0.81
N ALA A 86 2.61 -12.74 -1.34
CA ALA A 86 3.29 -13.23 -2.52
C ALA A 86 3.34 -12.10 -3.55
N ASN A 87 4.45 -11.96 -4.25
CA ASN A 87 4.51 -11.11 -5.42
C ASN A 87 3.61 -11.80 -6.46
N VAL A 88 2.30 -11.62 -6.29
CA VAL A 88 1.29 -12.04 -7.23
C VAL A 88 1.45 -11.03 -8.37
N GLY A 89 2.49 -11.25 -9.18
CA GLY A 89 2.39 -10.96 -10.59
C GLY A 89 1.03 -11.51 -10.96
N THR A 90 0.12 -10.59 -11.26
CA THR A 90 -1.32 -10.76 -11.25
C THR A 90 -1.63 -12.19 -11.66
N VAL A 91 -2.23 -13.01 -10.79
CA VAL A 91 -2.89 -14.23 -11.28
C VAL A 91 -4.02 -13.68 -12.13
N ALA A 92 -3.68 -13.44 -13.38
CA ALA A 92 -4.56 -12.90 -14.36
C ALA A 92 -5.61 -13.99 -14.49
N THR A 93 -6.79 -13.78 -13.90
CA THR A 93 -8.01 -14.25 -14.56
C THR A 93 -7.79 -13.97 -16.03
N LYS A 94 -7.78 -15.01 -16.87
CA LYS A 94 -7.44 -15.03 -18.31
C LYS A 94 -8.26 -14.03 -19.12
N ARG A 95 -8.12 -12.74 -18.84
CA ARG A 95 -8.74 -11.63 -19.52
C ARG A 95 -7.65 -11.08 -20.41
N SER A 96 -7.61 -11.62 -21.62
CA SER A 96 -6.78 -11.09 -22.68
C SER A 96 -7.34 -9.73 -23.08
N LEU A 97 -6.65 -8.66 -22.70
CA LEU A 97 -6.94 -7.33 -23.20
C LEU A 97 -6.23 -7.18 -24.55
N LYS A 98 -6.96 -6.83 -25.60
CA LYS A 98 -6.40 -6.49 -26.91
C LYS A 98 -6.35 -4.97 -27.03
N LEU A 99 -5.19 -4.42 -27.35
CA LEU A 99 -5.08 -3.01 -27.72
C LEU A 99 -5.94 -2.77 -28.97
N VAL A 100 -7.05 -2.06 -28.81
CA VAL A 100 -7.98 -1.77 -29.93
C VAL A 100 -7.53 -0.53 -30.70
N ARG A 101 -7.03 0.49 -30.00
CA ARG A 101 -6.67 1.77 -30.62
C ARG A 101 -5.71 2.56 -29.72
N MET A 102 -4.71 3.17 -30.35
CA MET A 102 -3.88 4.21 -29.75
C MET A 102 -4.18 5.52 -30.48
N VAL A 103 -4.51 6.58 -29.75
CA VAL A 103 -4.70 7.93 -30.31
C VAL A 103 -3.74 8.87 -29.62
N ALA A 104 -2.80 9.41 -30.40
CA ALA A 104 -1.97 10.52 -29.94
C ALA A 104 -2.74 11.83 -30.17
N HIS A 105 -3.10 12.51 -29.09
CA HIS A 105 -3.64 13.86 -29.19
C HIS A 105 -2.46 14.84 -29.29
N ARG A 106 -2.33 15.51 -30.44
CA ARG A 106 -1.56 16.75 -30.50
C ARG A 106 -2.35 17.81 -29.75
N PHE A 107 -1.96 18.09 -28.51
CA PHE A 107 -2.40 19.30 -27.85
C PHE A 107 -1.82 20.48 -28.63
N ALA A 108 -2.68 21.24 -29.30
CA ALA A 108 -2.28 22.48 -29.98
C ALA A 108 -1.88 23.51 -28.91
N GLY A 109 -0.61 23.51 -28.50
CA GLY A 109 -0.15 24.37 -27.41
C GLY A 109 1.36 24.44 -27.19
N LEU A 110 2.19 24.18 -28.20
CA LEU A 110 3.63 24.47 -28.09
C LEU A 110 4.20 25.09 -29.37
N HIS A 111 3.61 26.19 -29.83
CA HIS A 111 4.23 27.08 -30.81
C HIS A 111 3.83 28.54 -30.56
N VAL A 112 4.32 29.11 -29.45
CA VAL A 112 4.69 30.54 -29.32
C VAL A 112 5.66 30.52 -28.13
N HIS A 113 6.98 30.65 -28.23
CA HIS A 113 7.76 31.70 -28.88
C HIS A 113 9.12 31.12 -29.28
N GLY A 114 9.51 31.30 -30.54
CA GLY A 114 10.91 31.38 -30.94
C GLY A 114 11.36 32.83 -30.93
#